data_AF-A0A3R7DTX5-F1
#
_entry.id   AF-A0A3R7DTX5-F1
#
_cell.length_a   1.000
_cell.length_b   1.000
_cell.length_c   1.000
_cell.angle_alpha   90.00
_cell.angle_beta   90.00
_cell.angle_gamma   90.00
#
_symmetry.space_group_name_H-M   'P 1'
#
loop_
_entity.id
_entity.type
_entity.pdbx_description
1 polymer ?
#
loop_
_entity_poly.entity_id
_entity_poly.type
_entity_poly.pdbx_seq_one_letter_code
_entity_poly.pdbx_strand_id
1 'polypeptide(L)'
;MEEGREADNNCAITDIIRDFSAYPMDYETVNYELFVKRLTFPVEKNPGIDWYKSTLFRIKALGKPKLVVDPHKRLKISYVDKEEDVTYPAIYKT
;
A
#
# COMPACT_ATOMS: atom_id res chain seq x y z
N MET A 1 0.84 -3.93 28.80
CA MET A 1 1.83 -4.33 27.78
C MET A 1 1.03 -4.90 26.63
N GLU A 2 0.95 -4.18 25.52
CA GLU A 2 0.23 -4.63 24.33
C GLU A 2 1.04 -5.75 23.67
N GLU A 3 0.51 -6.97 23.73
CA GLU A 3 1.08 -8.13 23.05
C GLU A 3 1.00 -7.91 21.53
N GLY A 4 2.16 -7.92 20.88
CA GLY A 4 2.23 -7.98 19.43
C GLY A 4 1.51 -9.23 18.94
N ARG A 5 0.44 -9.04 18.14
CA ARG A 5 -0.28 -10.13 17.47
C ARG A 5 0.67 -10.89 16.55
N GLU A 6 1.14 -12.04 17.00
CA GLU A 6 1.83 -13.01 16.17
C GLU A 6 0.85 -13.56 15.13
N ALA A 7 1.17 -13.42 13.84
CA ALA A 7 0.36 -13.98 12.76
C ALA A 7 0.56 -15.51 12.73
N ASP A 8 -0.17 -16.24 13.56
CA ASP A 8 -0.19 -17.71 13.57
C ASP A 8 -0.91 -18.27 12.32
N ASN A 9 -0.32 -18.06 11.14
CA ASN A 9 -0.84 -18.53 9.85
C ASN A 9 -0.04 -19.71 9.26
N ASN A 10 0.89 -20.28 10.03
CA ASN A 10 1.88 -21.29 9.57
C ASN A 10 2.79 -20.80 8.43
N CYS A 11 3.15 -19.52 8.45
CA CYS A 11 4.00 -18.88 7.46
C CYS A 11 5.15 -18.13 8.15
N ALA A 12 6.30 -18.05 7.48
CA ALA A 12 7.42 -17.22 7.89
C ALA A 12 7.77 -16.22 6.79
N ILE A 13 8.07 -14.98 7.17
CA ILE A 13 8.67 -13.99 6.27
C ILE A 13 10.14 -14.36 6.12
N THR A 14 10.59 -14.58 4.90
CA THR A 14 11.98 -14.94 4.61
C THR A 14 12.80 -13.77 4.11
N ASP A 15 12.14 -12.78 3.48
CA ASP A 15 12.79 -11.63 2.88
C ASP A 15 11.90 -10.40 3.06
N ILE A 16 12.54 -9.27 3.40
CA ILE A 16 11.94 -7.94 3.45
C ILE A 16 12.85 -7.04 2.64
N ILE A 17 12.47 -6.75 1.40
CA ILE A 17 13.31 -5.98 0.48
C ILE A 17 12.68 -4.60 0.32
N ARG A 18 13.32 -3.61 0.96
CA ARG A 18 12.91 -2.21 0.93
C ARG A 18 13.01 -1.64 -0.49
N ASP A 19 12.08 -0.75 -0.83
CA ASP A 19 12.04 -0.01 -2.10
C ASP A 19 12.11 -0.91 -3.34
N PHE A 20 11.57 -2.13 -3.24
CA PHE A 20 11.62 -3.11 -4.33
C PHE A 20 10.75 -2.69 -5.51
N SER A 21 9.52 -2.22 -5.22
CA SER A 21 8.61 -1.72 -6.25
C SER A 21 8.58 -0.21 -6.20
N ALA A 22 8.75 0.42 -7.36
CA ALA A 22 8.49 1.85 -7.57
C ALA A 22 7.28 1.99 -8.51
N TYR A 23 6.43 2.97 -8.23
CA TYR A 23 5.17 3.18 -8.94
C TYR A 23 5.21 4.53 -9.65
N PRO A 24 4.97 4.59 -10.98
CA PRO A 24 4.77 5.84 -11.70
C PRO A 24 3.55 6.59 -11.16
N MET A 25 3.62 7.92 -11.05
CA MET A 25 2.54 8.73 -10.45
C MET A 25 1.57 9.35 -11.47
N ASP A 26 1.85 9.16 -12.76
CA ASP A 26 1.00 9.55 -13.88
C ASP A 26 0.42 8.30 -14.52
N TYR A 27 -0.87 8.06 -14.29
CA TYR A 27 -1.60 6.91 -14.83
C TYR A 27 -2.54 7.30 -15.98
N GLU A 28 -2.20 8.35 -16.74
CA GLU A 28 -2.97 8.98 -17.85
C GLU A 28 -4.33 9.56 -17.43
N THR A 29 -5.11 8.79 -16.68
CA THR A 29 -6.46 9.06 -16.21
C THR A 29 -6.51 9.63 -14.79
N VAL A 30 -5.44 9.46 -14.00
CA VAL A 30 -5.35 9.90 -12.61
C VAL A 30 -3.92 10.37 -12.30
N ASN A 31 -3.81 11.57 -11.75
CA ASN A 31 -2.54 12.16 -11.32
C ASN A 31 -2.49 12.18 -9.79
N TYR A 32 -1.58 11.38 -9.21
CA TYR A 32 -1.41 11.25 -7.77
C TYR A 32 -0.64 12.42 -7.12
N GLU A 33 -0.06 13.33 -7.89
CA GLU A 33 0.62 14.54 -7.37
C GLU A 33 -0.36 15.64 -6.96
N LEU A 34 -1.66 15.52 -7.27
CA LEU A 34 -2.62 16.60 -6.98
C LEU A 34 -2.76 16.94 -5.49
N PHE A 35 -2.39 16.02 -4.58
CA PHE A 35 -2.42 16.27 -3.15
C PHE A 35 -1.51 17.43 -2.72
N VAL A 36 -0.42 17.70 -3.44
CA VAL A 36 0.57 18.74 -3.09
C VAL A 36 -0.04 20.14 -3.04
N LYS A 37 -1.17 20.37 -3.73
CA LYS A 37 -1.92 21.64 -3.70
C LYS A 37 -2.44 22.01 -2.29
N ARG A 38 -2.43 21.07 -1.34
CA ARG A 38 -2.89 21.27 0.04
C ARG A 38 -1.78 21.67 0.99
N LEU A 39 -0.53 21.49 0.57
CA LEU A 39 0.62 21.79 1.40
C LEU A 39 0.71 23.31 1.54
N THR A 40 0.84 23.79 2.78
CA THR A 40 0.93 25.22 3.08
C THR A 40 2.36 25.76 2.90
N PHE A 41 3.29 24.89 2.52
CA PHE A 41 4.68 25.22 2.23
C PHE A 41 4.95 25.19 0.71
N PRO A 42 5.91 25.98 0.22
CA PRO A 42 6.29 25.96 -1.19
C PRO A 42 6.75 24.57 -1.62
N VAL A 43 6.24 24.10 -2.76
CA VAL A 43 6.64 22.84 -3.40
C VAL A 43 7.00 23.09 -4.85
N GLU A 44 8.00 22.35 -5.35
CA GLU A 44 8.40 22.37 -6.75
C GLU A 44 7.75 21.22 -7.51
N LYS A 45 7.73 21.31 -8.84
CA LYS A 45 7.26 20.21 -9.68
C LYS A 45 8.16 18.98 -9.48
N ASN A 46 7.57 17.81 -9.23
CA ASN A 46 8.31 16.56 -9.16
C ASN A 46 9.18 16.38 -10.43
N PRO A 47 10.51 16.20 -10.32
CA PRO A 47 11.43 16.10 -11.46
C PRO A 47 11.34 14.75 -12.21
N GLY A 48 10.32 13.93 -11.96
CA GLY A 48 10.15 12.60 -12.54
C GLY A 48 10.60 11.47 -11.60
N ILE A 49 10.52 11.70 -10.29
CA ILE A 49 10.84 10.70 -9.27
C ILE A 49 9.58 9.93 -8.91
N ASP A 50 9.65 8.60 -9.01
CA ASP A 50 8.65 7.69 -8.44
C ASP A 50 8.80 7.64 -6.92
N TRP A 51 8.12 8.56 -6.23
CA TRP A 51 8.22 8.71 -4.78
C TRP A 51 7.44 7.65 -4.01
N TYR A 52 6.37 7.10 -4.58
CA TYR A 52 5.63 6.01 -3.95
C TYR A 52 6.32 4.68 -4.25
N LYS A 53 6.77 4.01 -3.20
CA LYS A 53 7.47 2.74 -3.27
C LYS A 53 6.91 1.76 -2.24
N SER A 54 7.05 0.47 -2.52
CA SER A 54 6.64 -0.58 -1.57
C SER A 54 7.78 -1.55 -1.27
N THR A 55 7.67 -2.18 -0.12
CA THR A 55 8.58 -3.24 0.34
C THR A 55 8.05 -4.59 -0.14
N LEU A 56 8.92 -5.39 -0.76
CA LEU A 56 8.58 -6.77 -1.11
C LEU A 56 8.76 -7.66 0.13
N PHE A 57 7.68 -8.34 0.51
CA PHE A 57 7.71 -9.41 1.49
C PHE A 57 7.68 -10.76 0.79
N ARG A 58 8.68 -11.61 1.04
CA ARG A 58 8.63 -13.02 0.63
C ARG A 58 8.18 -13.86 1.82
N ILE A 59 7.16 -14.67 1.59
CA ILE A 59 6.54 -15.52 2.62
C ILE A 59 6.69 -16.99 2.22
N LYS A 60 7.12 -17.83 3.15
CA LYS A 60 7.22 -19.28 3.00
C LYS A 60 6.26 -19.97 3.96
N ALA A 61 5.44 -20.89 3.44
CA ALA A 61 4.63 -21.77 4.28
C ALA A 61 5.53 -22.79 5.00
N LEU A 62 5.35 -22.92 6.32
CA LEU A 62 6.05 -23.90 7.15
C LEU A 62 5.22 -25.18 7.37
N GLY A 63 3.94 -25.12 7.03
CA GLY A 63 2.98 -26.22 7.10
C GLY A 63 1.72 -25.86 6.33
N LYS A 64 0.59 -26.50 6.64
CA LYS A 64 -0.70 -26.13 6.02
C LYS A 64 -1.05 -24.68 6.45
N PRO A 65 -1.20 -23.73 5.51
CA PRO A 65 -1.54 -22.35 5.87
C PRO A 65 -2.89 -22.28 6.56
N LYS A 66 -2.99 -21.49 7.64
CA LYS A 66 -4.29 -21.16 8.25
C LYS A 66 -4.83 -19.93 7.54
N LEU A 67 -5.82 -20.13 6.68
CA LEU A 67 -6.40 -19.05 5.89
C LEU A 67 -7.35 -18.23 6.76
N VAL A 68 -7.18 -16.90 6.74
CA VAL A 68 -8.05 -15.96 7.48
C VAL A 68 -9.45 -15.87 6.85
N VAL A 69 -9.54 -16.20 5.56
CA VAL A 69 -10.76 -16.18 4.76
C VAL A 69 -10.86 -17.46 3.94
N ASP A 70 -12.08 -17.91 3.65
CA ASP A 70 -12.32 -19.04 2.75
C ASP A 70 -11.78 -18.73 1.33
N PRO A 71 -10.87 -19.58 0.79
CA PRO A 71 -10.27 -19.35 -0.52
C PRO A 71 -11.26 -19.42 -1.69
N HIS A 72 -12.44 -20.02 -1.50
CA HIS A 72 -13.48 -20.11 -2.52
C HIS A 72 -14.49 -18.97 -2.48
N LYS A 73 -14.41 -18.10 -1.45
CA LYS A 73 -15.33 -16.97 -1.30
C LYS A 73 -14.89 -15.80 -2.17
N ARG A 74 -15.83 -15.25 -2.95
CA ARG A 74 -15.60 -13.98 -3.65
C ARG A 74 -15.57 -12.84 -2.63
N LEU A 75 -14.44 -12.12 -2.58
CA LEU A 75 -14.27 -10.96 -1.70
C LEU A 75 -14.49 -9.67 -2.48
N LYS A 76 -15.21 -8.72 -1.88
CA LYS A 76 -15.21 -7.34 -2.32
C LYS A 76 -14.10 -6.62 -1.57
N ILE A 77 -13.08 -6.17 -2.30
CA ILE A 77 -11.95 -5.45 -1.74
C ILE A 77 -12.26 -3.95 -1.79
N SER A 78 -12.18 -3.29 -0.64
CA SER A 78 -12.01 -1.83 -0.58
C SER A 78 -10.52 -1.55 -0.67
N TYR A 79 -10.12 -0.68 -1.57
CA TYR A 79 -8.71 -0.35 -1.84
C TYR A 79 -8.37 1.10 -1.50
N VAL A 80 -9.35 1.85 -0.97
CA VAL A 80 -9.15 3.21 -0.45
C VAL A 80 -9.60 3.21 0.99
N ASP A 81 -8.67 3.49 1.88
CA ASP A 81 -8.90 3.88 3.26
C ASP A 81 -8.99 5.41 3.33
N LYS A 82 -10.12 5.94 3.76
CA LYS A 82 -10.33 7.40 3.78
C LYS A 82 -9.53 8.10 4.87
N GLU A 83 -9.07 7.37 5.88
CA GLU A 83 -8.30 7.92 7.00
C GLU A 83 -6.81 7.91 6.67
N GLU A 84 -6.33 6.83 6.04
CA GLU A 84 -4.90 6.62 5.78
C GLU A 84 -4.46 7.02 4.35
N ASP A 85 -5.31 6.86 3.32
CA ASP A 85 -4.95 7.16 1.93
C ASP A 85 -5.12 8.65 1.59
N VAL A 86 -4.46 9.52 2.36
CA VAL A 86 -4.51 11.00 2.26
C VAL A 86 -3.97 11.57 0.93
N THR A 87 -3.44 10.72 0.06
CA THR A 87 -2.98 11.12 -1.29
C THR A 87 -3.93 10.66 -2.41
N TYR A 88 -4.99 9.89 -2.10
CA TYR A 88 -5.88 9.35 -3.14
C TYR A 88 -6.68 10.47 -3.85
N PRO A 89 -6.52 10.64 -5.18
CA PRO A 89 -7.06 11.82 -5.87
C PRO A 89 -8.58 11.96 -5.82
N ALA A 90 -9.33 10.85 -5.76
CA ALA A 90 -10.79 10.90 -5.79
C ALA A 90 -11.46 11.19 -4.43
N ILE A 91 -10.72 11.22 -3.32
CA ILE A 91 -11.25 11.77 -2.04
C ILE A 91 -11.56 13.26 -2.21
N TYR A 92 -10.99 13.91 -3.24
CA TYR A 92 -10.90 15.37 -3.33
C TYR A 92 -11.62 15.97 -4.54
N LYS A 93 -12.47 15.20 -5.23
CA LYS A 93 -13.39 15.73 -6.25
C LYS A 93 -14.49 16.55 -5.57
N THR A 94 -14.27 17.86 -5.45
CA THR A 94 -15.32 18.88 -5.32
C THR A 94 -15.88 19.25 -6.67
#